data_AF-A0A379TEU7-F1
#
_entry.id   AF-A0A379TEU7-F1
#
_cell.length_a   1.000
_cell.length_b   1.000
_cell.length_c   1.000
_cell.angle_alpha   90.00
_cell.angle_beta   90.00
_cell.angle_gamma   90.00
#
_symmetry.space_group_name_H-M   'P 1'
#
loop_
_entity.id
_entity.type
_entity.pdbx_description
1 polymer ?
#
loop_
_entity_poly.entity_id
_entity_poly.type
_entity_poly.pdbx_seq_one_letter_code
_entity_poly.pdbx_strand_id
1 'polypeptide(L)' 'MLSLEGPTGALTHGTFTDLLDKLNPGDVLVFNNTRVIPARLFGRKASGGKIEVLVERMLDDKRILGAYSRL' A
#
# COMPACT_ATOMS: atom_id res chain seq x y z
N MET A 1 -16.73 -7.33 14.54
CA MET A 1 -15.44 -7.93 14.16
C MET A 1 -15.60 -9.43 14.19
N LEU A 2 -15.25 -10.11 13.10
CA LEU A 2 -15.19 -11.57 13.06
C LEU A 2 -13.76 -11.99 13.42
N SER A 3 -13.59 -12.82 14.43
CA SER A 3 -12.30 -13.42 14.77
C SER A 3 -12.29 -14.91 14.47
N LEU A 4 -11.14 -15.38 13.98
CA LEU A 4 -10.86 -16.78 13.67
C LEU A 4 -9.67 -17.22 14.51
N GLU A 5 -9.83 -18.31 15.27
CA GLU A 5 -8.71 -18.99 15.89
C GLU A 5 -8.02 -19.88 14.85
N GLY A 6 -6.77 -19.56 14.51
CA GLY A 6 -6.03 -20.21 13.41
C GLY A 6 -5.96 -21.74 13.52
N PRO A 7 -5.54 -22.31 14.66
CA PRO A 7 -5.41 -23.77 14.81
C PRO A 7 -6.72 -24.55 14.77
N THR A 8 -7.80 -24.02 15.34
CA THR A 8 -9.06 -24.77 15.54
C THR A 8 -10.11 -24.48 14.48
N GLY A 9 -9.98 -23.34 13.78
CA GLY A 9 -11.02 -22.84 12.89
C GLY A 9 -12.21 -22.21 13.62
N ALA A 10 -12.17 -22.08 14.94
CA ALA A 10 -13.26 -21.54 15.72
C ALA A 10 -13.53 -20.07 15.34
N LEU A 11 -14.81 -19.76 15.10
CA LEU A 11 -15.28 -18.43 14.75
C LEU A 11 -15.96 -17.78 15.96
N THR A 12 -15.71 -16.49 16.15
CA THR A 12 -16.40 -15.69 17.18
C THR A 12 -16.78 -14.33 16.61
N HIS A 13 -17.99 -13.88 16.95
CA HIS A 13 -18.45 -12.53 16.64
C HIS A 13 -18.27 -11.64 17.87
N GLY A 14 -17.67 -10.47 17.66
CA GLY A 14 -17.48 -9.46 18.69
C GLY A 14 -17.46 -8.05 18.11
N THR A 15 -16.92 -7.11 18.88
CA THR A 15 -16.73 -5.71 18.48
C THR A 15 -15.25 -5.41 18.23
N PHE A 16 -14.94 -4.24 17.68
CA PHE A 16 -13.55 -3.88 17.38
C PHE A 16 -12.72 -3.63 18.65
N THR A 17 -13.35 -3.15 19.73
CA THR A 17 -12.67 -2.88 21.01
C THR A 17 -12.13 -4.14 21.68
N ASP A 18 -12.76 -5.30 21.41
CA ASP A 18 -12.32 -6.61 21.90
C ASP A 18 -10.92 -7.00 21.41
N LEU A 19 -10.40 -6.33 20.37
CA LEU A 19 -9.03 -6.52 19.89
C LEU A 19 -7.99 -6.27 21.00
N LEU A 20 -8.26 -5.34 21.92
CA LEU A 20 -7.35 -5.00 23.01
C LEU A 20 -7.10 -6.21 23.94
N ASP A 21 -8.11 -7.04 24.15
CA ASP A 21 -8.03 -8.26 24.97
C ASP A 21 -7.36 -9.43 24.25
N LYS A 22 -7.04 -9.29 22.95
CA LYS A 22 -6.40 -10.33 22.12
C LYS A 22 -4.90 -10.11 21.94
N LEU A 23 -4.36 -8.98 22.39
CA LEU A 23 -2.94 -8.64 22.26
C LEU A 23 -2.19 -9.02 23.53
N ASN A 24 -1.00 -9.58 23.35
CA ASN A 24 -0.07 -9.87 24.43
C ASN A 24 1.00 -8.79 24.56
N PRO A 25 1.60 -8.61 25.75
CA PRO A 25 2.79 -7.79 25.89
C PRO A 25 3.89 -8.23 24.91
N GLY A 26 4.37 -7.29 24.10
CA GLY A 26 5.38 -7.54 23.07
C GLY A 26 4.83 -7.65 21.64
N ASP A 27 3.51 -7.75 21.46
CA ASP A 27 2.90 -7.72 20.13
C ASP A 27 3.05 -6.34 19.47
N VAL A 28 3.24 -6.33 18.15
CA VAL A 28 3.40 -5.09 17.35
C VAL A 28 2.27 -4.97 16.35
N LEU A 29 1.48 -3.90 16.48
CA LEU A 29 0.48 -3.54 15.48
C LEU A 29 1.12 -2.69 14.39
N VAL A 30 1.21 -3.25 13.18
CA VAL A 30 1.70 -2.52 12.00
C VAL A 30 0.50 -1.96 11.24
N PHE A 31 0.30 -0.66 11.33
CA PHE A 31 -0.70 0.04 10.55
C PHE A 31 -0.11 0.47 9.21
N ASN A 32 -0.84 0.16 8.13
CA ASN A 32 -0.52 0.73 6.83
C ASN A 32 -1.00 2.19 6.80
N ASN A 33 -0.06 3.13 6.77
CA ASN A 33 -0.35 4.55 6.53
C ASN A 33 -0.06 4.86 5.06
N THR A 34 -1.09 4.86 4.22
CA THR A 34 -0.96 5.18 2.79
C THR A 34 -0.98 6.69 2.57
N ARG A 35 0.07 7.22 1.93
CA ARG A 35 0.08 8.58 1.38
C ARG A 35 -0.03 8.52 -0.14
N VAL A 36 -1.12 9.07 -0.67
CA VAL A 36 -1.28 9.22 -2.13
C VAL A 36 -0.35 10.33 -2.62
N ILE A 37 0.59 9.98 -3.49
CA ILE A 37 1.44 10.94 -4.19
C ILE A 37 0.93 11.02 -5.63
N PRO A 38 0.72 12.23 -6.19
CA PRO A 38 0.45 12.40 -7.62
C PRO A 38 1.68 11.93 -8.41
N ALA A 39 1.67 10.66 -8.81
CA ALA A 39 2.80 9.97 -9.40
C ALA A 39 2.65 9.77 -10.92
N ARG A 40 1.57 10.28 -11.52
CA ARG A 40 1.29 10.07 -12.94
C ARG A 40 1.79 11.26 -13.76
N LEU A 41 2.73 11.00 -14.66
CA LEU A 41 3.30 11.98 -15.58
C LEU A 41 2.94 11.60 -17.01
N PHE A 42 2.57 12.59 -17.82
CA PHE A 42 2.30 12.41 -19.24
C PHE A 42 3.40 13.07 -20.07
N GLY A 43 3.82 12.41 -21.14
CA GLY A 43 4.87 12.91 -22.00
C GLY A 43 4.72 12.48 -23.46
N ARG A 44 5.60 13.01 -24.29
CA ARG A 44 5.79 12.59 -25.67
C ARG A 44 7.25 12.25 -25.90
N LYS A 45 7.51 11.14 -26.58
CA LYS A 45 8.86 10.82 -27.08
C LYS A 45 9.24 11.83 -28.16
N ALA A 46 10.55 11.98 -28.39
CA ALA A 46 11.06 12.75 -29.54
C ALA A 46 10.49 12.24 -30.88
N SER A 47 10.16 10.95 -30.97
CA SER A 47 9.49 10.33 -32.13
C SER A 47 8.00 10.65 -32.27
N GLY A 48 7.41 11.44 -31.35
CA GLY A 48 5.99 11.82 -31.37
C GLY A 48 5.03 10.86 -30.64
N GLY A 49 5.48 9.67 -30.25
CA GLY A 49 4.66 8.69 -29.52
C GLY A 49 4.32 9.17 -28.09
N LYS A 50 3.08 8.93 -27.65
CA LYS A 50 2.63 9.27 -26.29
C LYS A 50 3.19 8.27 -25.28
N ILE A 51 3.50 8.77 -24.08
CA ILE A 51 3.90 7.93 -22.94
C ILE A 51 3.19 8.41 -21.68
N GLU A 52 2.95 7.45 -20.80
CA GLU A 52 2.55 7.67 -19.41
C GLU A 52 3.61 7.04 -18.51
N VAL A 53 4.01 7.76 -17.47
CA VAL A 53 4.98 7.31 -16.47
C VAL A 53 4.32 7.34 -15.10
N LEU A 54 4.43 6.24 -14.36
CA LEU A 54 4.06 6.15 -12.95
C LEU A 54 5.32 6.18 -12.09
N VAL A 55 5.42 7.18 -11.22
CA VAL A 55 6.49 7.32 -10.24
C VAL A 55 6.27 6.35 -9.08
N GLU A 56 7.22 5.45 -8.87
CA GLU A 56 7.22 4.53 -7.73
C GLU A 56 7.81 5.22 -6.50
N ARG A 57 9.00 5.83 -6.66
CA ARG A 57 9.68 6.58 -5.58
C ARG A 57 10.70 7.58 -6.13
N MET A 58 10.96 8.63 -5.34
CA MET A 58 12.09 9.53 -5.56
C MET A 58 13.40 8.83 -5.19
N LEU A 59 14.43 8.94 -6.03
CA LEU A 59 15.79 8.50 -5.72
C LEU A 59 16.62 9.65 -5.16
N ASP A 60 16.38 10.86 -5.68
CA ASP A 60 16.88 12.15 -5.20
C ASP A 60 16.04 13.28 -5.82
N ASP A 61 16.47 14.54 -5.68
CA ASP A 61 15.77 15.73 -6.16
C ASP A 61 15.53 15.77 -7.68
N LYS A 62 16.27 14.98 -8.47
CA LYS A 62 16.22 15.01 -9.94
C LYS A 62 15.91 13.65 -10.57
N ARG A 63 15.89 12.57 -9.78
CA ARG A 63 15.75 11.21 -10.28
C ARG A 63 14.63 10.47 -9.57
N ILE A 64 13.92 9.68 -10.36
CA ILE A 64 12.87 8.79 -9.90
C ILE A 64 13.10 7.36 -10.36
N LEU A 65 12.54 6.42 -9.61
CA LEU A 65 12.24 5.09 -10.10
C LEU A 65 10.76 5.06 -10.51
N GLY A 66 10.46 4.47 -11.65
CA GLY A 66 9.09 4.37 -12.14
C GLY A 66 8.93 3.42 -13.31
N ALA A 67 7.68 3.11 -13.61
CA ALA A 67 7.30 2.32 -14.77
C ALA A 67 6.69 3.23 -15.84
N TYR A 68 6.87 2.89 -17.12
CA TYR A 68 6.23 3.62 -18.21
C TYR A 68 5.53 2.68 -19.18
N SER A 69 4.44 3.15 -19.77
CA SER A 69 3.71 2.46 -20.84
C SER A 69 3.74 3.30 -22.12
N ARG A 70 3.61 2.63 -23.28
CA ARG A 70 3.33 3.30 -24.55
C ARG A 70 1.82 3.46 -24.66
N LEU A 71 1.37 4.69 -24.90
CA LEU A 71 -0.02 5.01 -25.22
C LEU A 71 -0.20 5.17 -26.73
#